data_AF-A0A7R9MUT9-F1
#
_entry.id   AF-A0A7R9MUT9-F1
#
_cell.length_a   1.000
_cell.length_b   1.000
_cell.length_c   1.000
_cell.angle_alpha   90.00
_cell.angle_beta   90.00
_cell.angle_gamma   90.00
#
_symmetry.space_group_name_H-M   'P 1'
#
loop_
_entity.id
_entity.type
_entity.pdbx_description
1 polymer ?
#
loop_
_entity_poly.entity_id
_entity_poly.type
_entity_poly.pdbx_seq_one_letter_code
_entity_poly.pdbx_strand_id
1 'polypeptide(L)'
;MFIGFTILWCGTLSTSQLMVQRAVCMPTLASAKKALYFAIPGFLTMISLTVCIGVLMFAHYYDCDPMLSGRVTRPDQLLPYFVLDIFRNTYPGMTGVFVACIFGSSLSTLSSGLNAMASIIWDDYAKQALTCIPSRWGVYATKLLAVGIGFASIGCAFVLKEVKSIFEAVIMLYGASNGPMFG
;
A
#
# COMPACT_ATOMS: atom_id res chain seq x y z
N MET A 1 -15.43 14.33 2.61
CA MET A 1 -14.41 13.30 2.91
C MET A 1 -14.89 11.89 2.57
N PHE A 2 -16.03 11.42 3.08
CA PHE A 2 -16.56 10.07 2.80
C PHE A 2 -16.76 9.77 1.30
N ILE A 3 -17.41 10.66 0.54
CA ILE A 3 -17.67 10.44 -0.90
C ILE A 3 -16.36 10.31 -1.69
N GLY A 4 -15.41 11.24 -1.49
CA GLY A 4 -14.11 11.20 -2.16
C GLY A 4 -13.28 9.96 -1.81
N PHE A 5 -13.32 9.52 -0.54
CA PHE A 5 -12.62 8.33 -0.11
C PHE A 5 -13.24 7.07 -0.74
N THR A 6 -14.57 6.96 -0.76
CA THR A 6 -15.26 5.83 -1.39
C THR A 6 -14.98 5.74 -2.89
N ILE A 7 -14.95 6.86 -3.60
CA ILE A 7 -14.62 6.89 -5.04
C ILE A 7 -13.17 6.46 -5.28
N LEU A 8 -12.23 6.97 -4.47
CA LEU A 8 -10.81 6.60 -4.56
C LEU A 8 -10.58 5.11 -4.32
N TRP A 9 -11.27 4.52 -3.34
CA TRP A 9 -11.23 3.08 -3.10
C TRP A 9 -11.93 2.27 -4.18
N CYS A 10 -13.05 2.76 -4.72
CA CYS A 10 -13.74 2.10 -5.83
C CYS A 10 -12.85 2.02 -7.07
N GLY A 11 -12.12 3.08 -7.40
CA GLY A 11 -11.11 3.07 -8.48
C GLY A 11 -10.01 2.08 -8.23
N THR A 12 -9.40 2.19 -7.06
CA THR A 12 -8.33 1.28 -6.66
C THR A 12 -8.76 -0.18 -6.68
N LEU A 13 -10.03 -0.50 -6.41
CA LEU A 13 -10.54 -1.87 -6.43
C LEU A 13 -11.00 -2.33 -7.82
N SER A 14 -11.48 -1.41 -8.68
CA SER A 14 -12.11 -1.75 -9.95
C SER A 14 -11.17 -1.65 -11.15
N THR A 15 -10.31 -0.63 -11.18
CA THR A 15 -9.44 -0.32 -12.32
C THR A 15 -7.97 -0.69 -12.08
N SER A 16 -7.60 -1.05 -10.86
CA SER A 16 -6.23 -1.45 -10.56
C SER A 16 -5.89 -2.80 -11.21
N GLN A 17 -4.78 -2.81 -11.93
CA GLN A 17 -4.22 -4.02 -12.54
C GLN A 17 -4.01 -5.15 -11.53
N LEU A 18 -3.72 -4.81 -10.27
CA LEU A 18 -3.59 -5.80 -9.20
C LEU A 18 -4.87 -6.61 -8.98
N MET A 19 -6.02 -5.93 -8.96
CA MET A 19 -7.31 -6.57 -8.71
C MET A 19 -7.76 -7.39 -9.93
N VAL A 20 -7.48 -6.90 -11.14
CA VAL A 20 -7.71 -7.65 -12.38
C VAL A 20 -6.88 -8.94 -12.39
N GLN A 21 -5.58 -8.86 -12.09
CA GLN A 21 -4.71 -10.05 -12.04
C GLN A 21 -5.23 -11.08 -11.02
N ARG A 22 -5.64 -10.64 -9.83
CA ARG A 22 -6.22 -11.53 -8.81
C ARG A 22 -7.54 -12.17 -9.27
N ALA A 23 -8.38 -11.43 -9.98
CA ALA A 23 -9.65 -11.94 -10.50
C ALA A 23 -9.44 -12.99 -11.60
N VAL A 24 -8.50 -12.78 -12.52
CA VAL A 24 -8.21 -13.69 -13.65
C VAL A 24 -7.52 -14.98 -13.19
N CYS A 25 -6.80 -14.96 -12.07
CA CYS A 25 -6.24 -16.18 -11.46
C CYS A 25 -7.30 -17.09 -10.79
N MET A 26 -8.55 -16.65 -10.66
CA MET A 26 -9.63 -17.46 -10.08
C MET A 26 -10.27 -18.38 -11.14
N PRO A 27 -10.71 -19.59 -10.77
CA PRO A 27 -11.25 -20.56 -11.72
C PRO A 27 -12.60 -20.15 -12.31
N THR A 28 -13.39 -19.32 -11.62
CA THR A 28 -14.70 -18.87 -12.08
C THR A 28 -15.00 -17.42 -11.68
N LEU A 29 -15.87 -16.76 -12.44
CA LEU A 29 -16.38 -15.42 -12.11
C LEU A 29 -17.11 -15.41 -10.76
N ALA A 30 -17.81 -16.49 -10.41
CA ALA A 30 -18.50 -16.60 -9.12
C ALA A 30 -17.50 -16.61 -7.95
N SER A 31 -16.38 -17.32 -8.09
CA SER A 31 -15.28 -17.32 -7.11
C SER A 31 -14.66 -15.92 -6.96
N ALA A 32 -14.40 -15.22 -8.08
CA ALA A 32 -13.88 -13.86 -8.05
C ALA A 32 -14.83 -12.87 -7.35
N LYS A 33 -16.14 -12.93 -7.66
CA LYS A 33 -17.16 -12.12 -6.98
C LYS A 33 -17.22 -12.42 -5.48
N LYS A 34 -17.19 -13.70 -5.10
CA LYS A 34 -17.19 -14.10 -3.69
C LYS A 34 -15.95 -13.58 -2.95
N ALA A 35 -14.78 -13.66 -3.57
CA ALA A 35 -13.55 -13.10 -3.02
C ALA A 35 -13.65 -11.58 -2.80
N LEU A 36 -14.23 -10.85 -3.75
CA LEU A 36 -14.48 -9.42 -3.61
C LEU A 36 -15.46 -9.12 -2.45
N TYR A 37 -16.55 -9.87 -2.35
CA TYR A 37 -17.50 -9.72 -1.24
C TYR A 37 -16.89 -10.00 0.13
N PHE A 38 -15.89 -10.89 0.23
CA PHE A 38 -15.13 -11.09 1.46
C PHE A 38 -14.10 -9.98 1.72
N ALA A 39 -13.54 -9.38 0.67
CA ALA A 39 -12.56 -8.30 0.82
C ALA A 39 -13.20 -7.02 1.39
N ILE A 40 -14.42 -6.67 0.97
CA ILE A 40 -15.13 -5.45 1.40
C ILE A 40 -15.25 -5.34 2.93
N PRO A 41 -15.84 -6.30 3.67
CA PRO A 41 -15.93 -6.21 5.13
C PRO A 41 -14.55 -6.21 5.78
N GLY A 42 -13.57 -6.95 5.22
CA GLY A 42 -12.18 -6.92 5.71
C GLY A 42 -11.57 -5.51 5.66
N PHE A 43 -11.76 -4.79 4.56
CA PHE A 43 -11.32 -3.39 4.44
C PHE A 43 -12.04 -2.46 5.43
N LEU A 44 -13.37 -2.61 5.58
CA LEU A 44 -14.13 -1.81 6.54
C LEU A 44 -13.65 -2.03 7.98
N THR A 45 -13.40 -3.28 8.37
CA THR A 45 -12.87 -3.61 9.70
C THR A 45 -11.47 -3.01 9.89
N MET A 46 -10.57 -3.12 8.91
CA MET A 46 -9.23 -2.52 8.98
C MET A 46 -9.26 -0.99 9.14
N ILE A 47 -10.10 -0.30 8.37
CA ILE A 47 -10.28 1.15 8.49
C ILE A 47 -10.79 1.51 9.89
N SER A 48 -11.80 0.79 10.36
CA SER A 48 -12.40 1.04 11.67
C SER A 48 -11.39 0.87 12.80
N LEU A 49 -10.59 -0.20 12.78
CA LEU A 49 -9.51 -0.43 13.74
C LEU A 49 -8.44 0.66 13.69
N THR A 50 -8.09 1.13 12.50
CA THR A 50 -7.09 2.20 12.32
C THR A 50 -7.59 3.51 12.94
N VAL A 51 -8.86 3.85 12.74
CA VAL A 51 -9.48 5.03 13.37
C VAL A 51 -9.51 4.88 14.89
N CYS A 52 -9.88 3.71 15.41
CA CYS A 52 -9.87 3.45 16.85
C CYS A 52 -8.47 3.62 17.46
N ILE A 53 -7.41 3.12 16.80
CA ILE A 53 -6.03 3.33 17.24
C ILE A 53 -5.68 4.81 17.28
N GLY A 54 -6.06 5.59 16.27
CA GLY A 54 -5.85 7.04 16.25
C GLY A 54 -6.53 7.76 17.41
N VAL A 55 -7.77 7.38 17.75
CA VAL A 55 -8.50 7.93 18.91
C VAL A 55 -7.82 7.56 20.23
N LEU A 56 -7.35 6.31 20.38
CA LEU A 56 -6.62 5.86 21.56
C LEU A 56 -5.30 6.61 21.75
N MET A 57 -4.57 6.83 20.65
CA MET A 57 -3.34 7.64 20.66
C MET A 57 -3.61 9.07 21.09
N PHE A 58 -4.68 9.69 20.57
CA PHE A 58 -5.09 11.03 20.97
C PHE A 58 -5.45 11.09 22.46
N ALA A 59 -6.20 10.11 22.98
CA ALA A 59 -6.58 10.05 24.38
C ALA A 59 -5.36 9.83 25.30
N HIS A 60 -4.39 9.01 24.90
CA HIS A 60 -3.18 8.72 25.69
C HIS A 60 -2.20 9.90 25.74
N TYR A 61 -2.09 10.68 24.66
CA TYR A 61 -1.19 11.82 24.57
C TYR A 61 -1.87 13.18 24.75
N TYR A 62 -3.09 13.22 25.29
CA TYR A 62 -3.85 14.45 25.48
C TYR A 62 -3.10 15.52 26.31
N ASP A 63 -2.49 15.11 27.42
CA ASP A 63 -1.77 16.02 28.32
C ASP A 63 -0.26 16.15 27.99
N CYS A 64 0.30 15.21 27.24
CA CYS A 64 1.74 15.15 26.98
C CYS A 64 2.00 14.71 25.53
N ASP A 65 2.03 15.70 24.63
CA ASP A 65 2.26 15.45 23.22
C ASP A 65 3.73 15.03 22.97
N PRO A 66 3.97 13.82 22.45
CA PRO A 66 5.31 13.31 22.17
C PRO A 66 6.02 14.09 21.04
N MET A 67 5.29 14.80 20.18
CA MET A 67 5.88 15.68 19.17
C MET A 67 6.34 17.01 19.77
N LEU A 68 5.53 17.66 20.60
CA LEU A 68 5.90 18.93 21.26
C LEU A 68 7.04 18.75 22.26
N SER A 69 7.11 17.59 22.91
CA SER A 69 8.20 17.23 23.81
C SER A 69 9.49 16.77 23.10
N GLY A 70 9.52 16.76 21.77
CA GLY A 70 10.69 16.41 20.97
C GLY A 70 11.06 14.93 20.96
N ARG A 71 10.20 14.05 21.49
CA ARG A 71 10.41 12.59 21.48
C ARG A 71 10.14 11.98 20.11
N VAL A 72 9.28 12.60 19.32
CA VAL A 72 8.94 12.23 17.94
C VAL A 72 9.20 13.42 17.03
N THR A 73 10.00 13.20 15.97
CA THR A 73 10.38 14.27 15.03
C THR A 73 9.48 14.35 13.80
N ARG A 74 8.88 13.23 13.40
CA ARG A 74 8.01 13.12 12.21
C ARG A 74 6.68 12.48 12.58
N PRO A 75 5.56 12.94 12.00
CA PRO A 75 4.24 12.37 12.29
C PRO A 75 4.16 10.87 11.97
N ASP A 76 4.85 10.41 10.93
CA ASP A 76 4.88 9.00 10.51
C ASP A 76 5.51 8.05 11.57
N GLN A 77 6.28 8.57 12.51
CA GLN A 77 6.94 7.80 13.58
C GLN A 77 6.06 7.66 14.83
N LEU A 78 4.94 8.39 14.90
CA LEU A 78 4.11 8.48 16.10
C LEU A 78 3.46 7.14 16.47
N LEU A 79 2.94 6.41 15.48
CA LEU A 79 2.30 5.12 15.72
C LEU A 79 3.30 4.04 16.21
N PRO A 80 4.46 3.82 15.56
CA PRO A 80 5.50 2.93 16.09
C PRO A 80 5.96 3.31 17.50
N TYR A 81 6.10 4.62 17.78
CA TYR A 81 6.45 5.11 19.10
C TYR A 81 5.38 4.76 20.15
N PHE A 82 4.11 4.98 19.84
CA PHE A 82 2.99 4.64 20.71
C PHE A 82 2.93 3.15 21.07
N VAL A 83 3.11 2.26 20.08
CA VAL A 83 3.14 0.81 20.32
C VAL A 83 4.32 0.45 21.20
N LEU A 84 5.50 1.05 20.97
CA LEU A 84 6.65 0.83 21.83
C LEU A 84 6.36 1.30 23.26
N ASP A 85 5.80 2.49 23.45
CA ASP A 85 5.50 3.09 24.75
C ASP A 85 4.56 2.22 25.59
N ILE A 86 3.48 1.71 24.99
CA ILE A 86 2.50 0.84 25.68
C ILE A 86 3.08 -0.53 26.04
N PHE A 87 3.77 -1.18 25.10
CA PHE A 87 4.19 -2.57 25.27
C PHE A 87 5.54 -2.74 25.96
N ARG A 88 6.34 -1.67 26.10
CA ARG A 88 7.70 -1.72 26.66
C ARG A 88 7.77 -2.42 28.02
N ASN A 89 6.81 -2.16 28.89
CA ASN A 89 6.83 -2.65 30.27
C ASN A 89 5.99 -3.91 30.49
N THR A 90 5.00 -4.17 29.62
CA THR A 90 3.98 -5.21 29.85
C THR A 90 4.26 -6.48 29.06
N TYR A 91 4.68 -6.37 27.79
CA TYR A 91 4.87 -7.52 26.90
C TYR A 91 6.10 -7.32 26.00
N PRO A 92 7.32 -7.63 26.50
CA PRO A 92 8.54 -7.52 25.72
C PRO A 92 8.48 -8.50 24.54
N GLY A 93 8.37 -7.96 23.32
CA GLY A 93 8.27 -8.73 22.08
C GLY A 93 7.09 -8.31 21.18
N MET A 94 6.02 -7.75 21.75
CA MET A 94 4.85 -7.31 20.98
C MET A 94 5.18 -6.20 19.98
N THR A 95 6.09 -5.29 20.35
CA THR A 95 6.62 -4.27 19.42
C THR A 95 7.32 -4.91 18.22
N GLY A 96 8.04 -6.01 18.42
CA GLY A 96 8.71 -6.75 17.33
C GLY A 96 7.70 -7.42 16.40
N VAL A 97 6.66 -8.05 16.94
CA VAL A 97 5.56 -8.64 16.16
C VAL A 97 4.85 -7.55 15.34
N PHE A 98 4.57 -6.39 15.94
CA PHE A 98 3.96 -5.26 15.24
C PHE A 98 4.80 -4.79 14.06
N VAL A 99 6.11 -4.57 14.28
CA VAL A 99 7.04 -4.16 13.22
C VAL A 99 7.13 -5.21 12.12
N ALA A 100 7.18 -6.50 12.47
CA ALA A 100 7.19 -7.59 11.50
C ALA A 100 5.91 -7.62 10.64
N CYS A 101 4.74 -7.41 11.25
CA CYS A 101 3.45 -7.34 10.55
C CYS A 101 3.40 -6.18 9.55
N ILE A 102 3.90 -4.99 9.93
CA ILE A 102 3.96 -3.83 9.03
C ILE A 102 4.87 -4.14 7.84
N PHE A 103 6.10 -4.59 8.08
CA PHE A 103 7.02 -4.91 6.99
C PHE A 103 6.48 -6.01 6.07
N GLY A 104 5.88 -7.06 6.63
CA GLY A 104 5.23 -8.11 5.85
C GLY A 104 4.09 -7.57 4.98
N SER A 105 3.24 -6.71 5.54
CA SER A 105 2.12 -6.08 4.83
C SER A 105 2.59 -5.13 3.72
N SER A 106 3.61 -4.31 4.00
CA SER A 106 4.25 -3.43 3.03
C SER A 106 4.91 -4.23 1.90
N LEU A 107 5.64 -5.30 2.21
CA LEU A 107 6.32 -6.13 1.21
C LEU A 107 5.32 -6.86 0.30
N SER A 108 4.20 -7.34 0.86
CA SER A 108 3.11 -7.96 0.08
C SER A 108 2.52 -6.98 -0.94
N THR A 109 2.28 -5.74 -0.51
CA THR A 109 1.78 -4.66 -1.39
C THR A 109 2.82 -4.27 -2.43
N LEU A 110 4.08 -4.10 -2.04
CA LEU A 110 5.18 -3.77 -2.96
C LEU A 110 5.38 -4.85 -4.03
N SER A 111 5.43 -6.12 -3.64
CA SER A 111 5.56 -7.24 -4.57
C SER A 111 4.41 -7.27 -5.58
N SER A 112 3.18 -7.11 -5.09
CA SER A 112 1.98 -7.01 -5.93
C SER A 112 2.03 -5.83 -6.91
N GLY A 113 2.46 -4.65 -6.45
CA GLY A 113 2.57 -3.44 -7.28
C GLY A 113 3.68 -3.52 -8.33
N LEU A 114 4.87 -4.02 -7.96
CA LEU A 114 5.98 -4.23 -8.90
C LEU A 114 5.60 -5.22 -10.01
N ASN A 115 4.91 -6.31 -9.66
CA ASN A 115 4.43 -7.29 -10.63
C ASN A 115 3.36 -6.71 -11.56
N ALA A 116 2.44 -5.90 -11.03
CA ALA A 116 1.44 -5.22 -11.84
C ALA A 116 2.08 -4.23 -12.83
N MET A 117 2.99 -3.38 -12.37
CA MET A 117 3.71 -2.43 -13.24
C MET A 117 4.56 -3.13 -14.31
N ALA A 118 5.28 -4.19 -13.94
CA ALA A 118 6.05 -4.96 -14.90
C ALA A 118 5.17 -5.63 -15.96
N SER A 119 3.98 -6.11 -15.59
CA SER A 119 2.99 -6.66 -16.53
C SER A 119 2.45 -5.58 -17.46
N ILE A 120 2.11 -4.40 -16.96
CA ILE A 120 1.65 -3.26 -17.77
C ILE A 120 2.71 -2.87 -18.79
N ILE A 121 3.96 -2.65 -18.36
CA ILE A 121 5.06 -2.27 -19.26
C ILE A 121 5.27 -3.35 -20.34
N TRP A 122 5.16 -4.61 -19.95
CA TRP A 122 5.33 -5.72 -20.89
C TRP A 122 4.19 -5.81 -21.91
N ASP A 123 2.94 -5.86 -21.45
CA ASP A 123 1.77 -6.10 -22.30
C ASP A 123 1.40 -4.88 -23.15
N ASP A 124 1.57 -3.67 -22.62
CA ASP A 124 1.15 -2.44 -23.31
C ASP A 124 2.25 -1.85 -24.21
N TYR A 125 3.53 -2.00 -23.86
CA TYR A 125 4.63 -1.38 -24.62
C TYR A 125 5.55 -2.43 -25.27
N ALA A 126 6.13 -3.33 -24.49
CA ALA A 126 7.21 -4.21 -24.97
C ALA A 126 6.71 -5.25 -26.00
N LYS A 127 5.56 -5.86 -25.75
CA LYS A 127 4.97 -6.90 -26.62
C LYS A 127 4.52 -6.33 -27.97
N GLN A 128 4.08 -5.08 -28.01
CA GLN A 128 3.70 -4.41 -29.26
C GLN A 128 4.94 -4.04 -30.10
N ALA A 129 6.05 -3.65 -29.45
CA ALA A 129 7.30 -3.32 -30.12
C ALA A 129 8.11 -4.54 -30.58
N LEU A 130 7.96 -5.69 -29.90
CA LEU A 130 8.74 -6.91 -30.14
C LEU A 130 7.80 -8.03 -30.62
N THR A 131 7.48 -8.02 -31.92
CA THR A 131 6.41 -8.80 -32.54
C THR A 131 6.55 -10.34 -32.50
N CYS A 132 7.62 -10.91 -31.92
CA CYS A 132 7.87 -12.36 -31.98
C CYS A 132 8.64 -12.94 -30.76
N ILE A 133 8.32 -12.53 -29.53
CA ILE A 133 8.98 -13.11 -28.34
C ILE A 133 8.22 -14.36 -27.83
N PRO A 134 8.88 -15.52 -27.68
CA PRO A 134 8.26 -16.71 -27.09
C PRO A 134 7.82 -16.46 -25.64
N SER A 135 6.66 -16.98 -25.25
CA SER A 135 6.04 -16.80 -23.91
C SER A 135 7.00 -17.02 -22.73
N ARG A 136 7.93 -17.98 -22.83
CA ARG A 136 8.94 -18.25 -21.78
C ARG A 136 9.90 -17.08 -21.54
N TRP A 137 10.30 -16.36 -22.59
CA TRP A 137 11.19 -15.20 -22.49
C TRP A 137 10.47 -13.98 -21.90
N GLY A 138 9.17 -13.85 -22.12
CA GLY A 138 8.35 -12.79 -21.52
C GLY A 138 8.27 -12.86 -19.99
N VAL A 139 8.30 -14.06 -19.41
CA VAL A 139 8.35 -14.25 -17.95
C VAL A 139 9.69 -13.79 -17.37
N TYR A 140 10.80 -14.04 -18.06
CA TYR A 140 12.11 -13.54 -17.62
C TYR A 140 12.22 -12.02 -17.76
N ALA A 141 11.70 -11.47 -18.86
CA ALA A 141 11.69 -10.03 -19.10
C ALA A 141 10.85 -9.28 -18.05
N THR A 142 9.64 -9.76 -17.72
CA THR A 142 8.80 -9.15 -16.66
C THR A 142 9.46 -9.22 -15.29
N LYS A 143 10.15 -10.31 -14.94
CA LYS A 143 10.94 -10.39 -13.70
C LYS A 143 12.08 -9.38 -13.67
N LEU A 144 12.82 -9.22 -14.77
CA LEU A 144 13.92 -8.24 -14.86
C LEU A 144 13.38 -6.81 -14.76
N LEU A 145 12.25 -6.51 -15.41
CA LEU A 145 11.56 -5.24 -15.29
C LEU A 145 11.14 -4.96 -13.84
N ALA A 146 10.55 -5.94 -13.15
CA ALA A 146 10.16 -5.79 -11.74
C ALA A 146 11.36 -5.46 -10.85
N VAL A 147 12.52 -6.09 -11.08
CA VAL A 147 13.77 -5.78 -10.37
C VAL A 147 14.23 -4.35 -10.67
N GLY A 148 14.21 -3.93 -11.93
CA GLY A 148 14.58 -2.57 -12.35
C GLY A 148 13.70 -1.50 -11.71
N ILE A 149 12.38 -1.69 -11.71
CA ILE A 149 11.43 -0.80 -11.04
C ILE A 149 11.66 -0.80 -9.52
N GLY A 150 12.00 -1.96 -8.94
CA GLY A 150 12.42 -2.08 -7.55
C GLY A 150 13.60 -1.16 -7.21
N PHE A 151 14.69 -1.22 -7.96
CA PHE A 151 15.84 -0.32 -7.76
C PHE A 151 15.47 1.15 -7.96
N ALA A 152 14.65 1.47 -8.96
CA ALA A 152 14.16 2.84 -9.17
C ALA A 152 13.34 3.34 -7.97
N SER A 153 12.47 2.50 -7.41
CA SER A 153 11.67 2.84 -6.21
C SER A 153 12.53 3.10 -4.97
N ILE A 154 13.62 2.34 -4.79
CA ILE A 154 14.61 2.58 -3.74
C ILE A 154 15.28 3.94 -3.96
N GLY A 155 15.60 4.28 -5.20
CA GLY A 155 16.12 5.60 -5.58
C GLY A 155 15.15 6.73 -5.18
N CYS A 156 13.87 6.62 -5.53
CA CYS A 156 12.84 7.58 -5.15
C CYS A 156 12.70 7.73 -3.62
N ALA A 157 12.88 6.65 -2.84
CA ALA A 157 12.81 6.70 -1.39
C ALA A 157 13.86 7.66 -0.77
N PHE A 158 15.02 7.84 -1.41
CA PHE A 158 16.01 8.83 -0.97
C PHE A 158 15.55 10.27 -1.18
N VAL A 159 14.79 10.54 -2.24
CA VAL A 159 14.23 11.86 -2.55
C VAL A 159 13.09 12.20 -1.58
N LEU A 160 12.30 11.20 -1.18
CA LEU A 160 11.18 11.37 -0.25
C LEU A 160 11.62 11.75 1.18
N LYS A 161 12.92 11.71 1.50
CA LYS A 161 13.44 12.12 2.83
C LYS A 161 13.13 13.58 3.18
N GLU A 162 13.02 14.45 2.18
CA GLU A 162 12.74 15.88 2.34
C GLU A 162 11.24 16.20 2.46
N VAL A 163 10.37 15.21 2.27
CA VAL A 163 8.91 15.41 2.36
C VAL A 163 8.47 15.40 3.83
N LYS A 164 7.66 16.40 4.20
CA LYS A 164 7.17 16.57 5.58
C LYS A 164 6.20 15.48 6.04
N SER A 165 5.32 15.03 5.14
CA SER A 165 4.32 13.99 5.40
C SER A 165 4.22 13.07 4.18
N ILE A 166 4.61 11.81 4.35
CA ILE A 166 4.54 10.82 3.27
C ILE A 166 3.08 10.55 2.91
N PHE A 167 2.21 10.51 3.91
CA PHE A 167 0.78 10.25 3.72
C PHE A 167 0.12 11.28 2.79
N GLU A 168 0.41 12.58 2.98
CA GLU A 168 -0.12 13.63 2.12
C GLU A 168 0.38 13.50 0.68
N ALA A 169 1.67 13.24 0.49
CA ALA A 169 2.25 13.05 -0.83
C ALA A 169 1.60 11.87 -1.58
N VAL A 170 1.31 10.77 -0.88
CA VAL A 170 0.62 9.60 -1.44
C VAL A 170 -0.80 9.99 -1.86
N ILE A 171 -1.58 10.66 -1.01
CA ILE A 171 -2.94 11.08 -1.36
C ILE A 171 -2.95 12.00 -2.58
N MET A 172 -2.01 12.95 -2.67
CA MET A 172 -1.90 13.85 -3.82
C MET A 172 -1.65 13.07 -5.12
N LEU A 173 -0.71 12.13 -5.11
CA LEU A 173 -0.40 11.29 -6.27
C LEU A 173 -1.61 10.41 -6.66
N TYR A 174 -2.24 9.75 -5.69
CA TYR A 174 -3.42 8.92 -5.95
C TYR A 174 -4.58 9.75 -6.50
N GLY A 175 -4.83 10.94 -5.95
CA GLY A 175 -5.86 11.85 -6.43
C GLY A 175 -5.60 12.33 -7.86
N ALA A 176 -4.36 12.74 -8.15
CA ALA A 176 -3.96 13.19 -9.49
C ALA A 176 -4.07 12.10 -10.54
N SER A 177 -3.74 10.85 -10.21
CA SER A 177 -3.82 9.72 -11.15
C SER A 177 -5.22 9.13 -11.29
N ASN A 178 -5.98 8.98 -10.21
CA ASN A 178 -7.30 8.36 -10.26
C ASN A 178 -8.39 9.32 -10.74
N GLY A 179 -8.24 10.64 -10.53
CA GLY A 179 -9.21 11.63 -10.99
C GLY A 179 -9.55 11.50 -12.48
N PRO A 180 -8.56 11.57 -13.39
CA PRO A 180 -8.79 11.43 -14.83
C PRO A 180 -9.33 10.07 -15.27
N MET A 181 -9.14 9.00 -14.48
CA MET A 181 -9.65 7.66 -14.82
C MET A 181 -11.17 7.55 -14.70
N PHE A 182 -11.82 8.48 -13.96
CA PHE A 182 -13.26 8.48 -13.74
C PHE A 182 -14.03 9.55 -14.53
N GLY A 183 -13.33 10.41 -15.27
CA GLY A 183 -13.93 11.52 -16.03
C GLY A 183 -13.66 12.87 -15.42
#